data_AF-H1S111-F1
#
_entry.id   AF-H1S111-F1
#
_cell.length_a   1.000
_cell.length_b   1.000
_cell.length_c   1.000
_cell.angle_alpha   90.00
_cell.angle_beta   90.00
_cell.angle_gamma   90.00
#
_symmetry.space_group_name_H-M   'P 1'
#
loop_
_entity.id
_entity.type
_entity.pdbx_description
1 polymer ?
#
loop_
_entity_poly.entity_id
_entity_poly.type
_entity_poly.pdbx_seq_one_letter_code
_entity_poly.pdbx_strand_id
1 'polypeptide(L)'
;MTEPIQMAELSENIVLTPSFVANSILTLKRYVECRLGLTFTSSNSVVKEVARGELVALRTTNPIFEAAQPRLIVRANRPPTRAARGMLERIEASPLFGGGKRERASLRWRLRASVRPGVPPGARAASCGRATCPSCA
;
A
#
# COMPACT_ATOMS: atom_id res chain seq x y z
N MET A 1 13.45 4.10 1.09
CA MET A 1 12.62 2.92 1.46
C MET A 1 12.72 1.86 0.36
N THR A 2 13.93 1.36 0.08
CA THR A 2 14.22 0.53 -1.11
C THR A 2 14.72 -0.87 -0.76
N GLU A 3 15.49 -1.02 0.31
CA GLU A 3 16.06 -2.31 0.75
C GLU A 3 15.06 -3.49 0.82
N PRO A 4 13.90 -3.39 1.50
CA PRO A 4 12.99 -4.55 1.57
C PRO A 4 12.35 -4.89 0.23
N ILE A 5 12.25 -3.93 -0.71
CA ILE A 5 11.67 -4.15 -2.03
C ILE A 5 12.68 -4.92 -2.90
N GLN A 6 13.95 -4.54 -2.86
CA GLN A 6 15.02 -5.25 -3.59
C GLN A 6 15.18 -6.70 -3.12
N MET A 7 15.08 -6.94 -1.81
CA MET A 7 15.10 -8.31 -1.29
C MET A 7 13.87 -9.12 -1.79
N ALA A 8 12.71 -8.48 -1.87
CA ALA A 8 11.50 -9.12 -2.41
C ALA A 8 11.64 -9.47 -3.89
N GLU A 9 12.19 -8.57 -4.71
CA GLU A 9 12.51 -8.82 -6.13
C GLU A 9 13.40 -10.04 -6.32
N LEU A 10 14.50 -10.09 -5.56
CA LEU A 10 15.43 -11.22 -5.60
C LEU A 10 14.75 -12.54 -5.16
N SER A 11 13.90 -12.49 -4.14
CA SER A 11 13.20 -13.68 -3.64
C SER A 11 12.14 -14.23 -4.59
N GLU A 12 11.48 -13.36 -5.35
CA GLU A 12 10.43 -13.72 -6.31
C GLU A 12 10.96 -13.91 -7.73
N ASN A 13 12.25 -13.63 -7.96
CA ASN A 13 12.89 -13.61 -9.28
C ASN A 13 12.13 -12.72 -10.28
N ILE A 14 11.74 -11.53 -9.82
CA ILE A 14 11.07 -10.51 -10.63
C ILE A 14 11.91 -9.24 -10.66
N VAL A 15 11.67 -8.40 -11.66
CA VAL A 15 12.27 -7.08 -11.79
C VAL A 15 11.16 -6.04 -11.76
N LEU A 16 11.20 -5.14 -10.77
CA LEU A 16 10.30 -3.99 -10.67
C LEU A 16 11.05 -2.74 -11.14
N THR A 17 10.45 -1.99 -12.05
CA THR A 17 10.99 -0.70 -12.49
C THR A 17 10.30 0.42 -11.71
N PRO A 18 10.93 1.03 -10.71
CA PRO A 18 10.28 2.08 -9.93
C PRO A 18 10.07 3.34 -10.78
N SER A 19 8.82 3.78 -10.91
CA SER A 19 8.48 5.05 -11.57
C SER A 19 8.72 6.27 -10.67
N PHE A 20 8.70 6.07 -9.35
CA PHE A 20 8.89 7.11 -8.35
C PHE A 20 9.42 6.51 -7.05
N VAL A 21 10.45 7.14 -6.47
CA VAL A 21 11.06 6.71 -5.21
C VAL A 21 11.08 7.89 -4.24
N ALA A 22 10.61 7.65 -3.02
CA ALA A 22 10.65 8.63 -1.95
C ALA A 22 10.92 7.97 -0.59
N ASN A 23 11.48 8.75 0.34
CA ASN A 23 11.71 8.33 1.73
C ASN A 23 10.55 8.70 2.66
N SER A 24 9.49 9.29 2.13
CA SER A 24 8.33 9.74 2.90
C SER A 24 7.09 8.97 2.48
N ILE A 25 6.46 8.29 3.44
CA ILE A 25 5.17 7.61 3.23
C ILE A 25 4.10 8.61 2.80
N LEU A 26 4.12 9.85 3.33
CA LEU A 26 3.16 10.88 2.93
C LEU A 26 3.28 11.22 1.44
N THR A 27 4.51 11.35 0.93
CA THR A 27 4.74 11.63 -0.49
C THR A 27 4.30 10.46 -1.36
N LEU A 28 4.59 9.22 -0.94
CA LEU A 28 4.14 8.02 -1.64
C LEU A 28 2.61 7.90 -1.65
N LYS A 29 1.92 8.23 -0.55
CA LYS A 29 0.46 8.27 -0.52
C LYS A 29 -0.11 9.29 -1.49
N ARG A 30 0.41 10.51 -1.48
CA ARG A 30 -0.02 11.57 -2.41
C ARG A 30 0.18 11.15 -3.87
N TYR A 31 1.28 10.47 -4.17
CA TYR A 31 1.53 9.93 -5.52
C TYR A 31 0.42 8.96 -5.97
N VAL A 32 -0.03 8.07 -5.06
CA VAL A 32 -1.15 7.15 -5.33
C VAL A 32 -2.50 7.88 -5.38
N GLU A 33 -2.75 8.85 -4.48
CA GLU A 33 -3.96 9.68 -4.46
C GLU A 33 -4.12 10.49 -5.75
N CYS A 34 -3.02 11.01 -6.30
CA CYS A 34 -2.97 11.68 -7.60
C CYS A 34 -3.12 10.71 -8.79
N ARG A 35 -3.35 9.42 -8.54
CA ARG A 35 -3.51 8.35 -9.56
C ARG A 35 -2.31 8.20 -10.50
N LEU A 36 -1.11 8.49 -10.00
CA LEU A 36 0.13 8.38 -10.80
C LEU A 36 0.72 6.96 -10.78
N GLY A 37 0.26 6.10 -9.85
CA GLY A 37 0.68 4.72 -9.77
C GLY A 37 0.26 4.04 -8.46
N LEU A 38 1.00 3.00 -8.09
CA LEU A 38 0.83 2.26 -6.84
C LEU A 38 2.09 2.36 -5.97
N THR A 39 1.98 2.00 -4.69
CA THR A 39 3.12 2.03 -3.77
C THR A 39 3.07 0.88 -2.77
N PHE A 40 4.24 0.46 -2.29
CA PHE A 40 4.37 -0.50 -1.21
C PHE A 40 4.41 0.24 0.12
N THR A 41 3.51 -0.12 1.04
CA THR A 41 3.46 0.46 2.38
C THR A 41 2.88 -0.52 3.38
N SER A 42 3.00 -0.22 4.67
CA SER A 42 2.42 -1.06 5.72
C SER A 42 0.90 -0.88 5.76
N SER A 43 0.17 -1.95 6.08
CA SER A 43 -1.30 -1.89 6.26
C SER A 43 -1.70 -0.84 7.31
N ASN A 44 -0.87 -0.69 8.35
CA ASN A 44 -1.12 0.24 9.45
C ASN A 44 -0.98 1.70 9.03
N SER A 45 -0.21 1.98 7.97
CA SER A 45 0.01 3.35 7.49
C SER A 45 -1.20 3.91 6.75
N VAL A 46 -2.05 3.08 6.12
CA VAL A 46 -3.15 3.51 5.23
C VAL A 46 -4.55 3.27 5.82
N VAL A 47 -4.65 2.91 7.10
CA VAL A 47 -5.92 2.51 7.74
C VAL A 47 -7.02 3.56 7.55
N LYS A 48 -6.69 4.84 7.69
CA LYS A 48 -7.67 5.93 7.60
C LYS A 48 -8.17 6.13 6.18
N GLU A 49 -7.27 6.13 5.21
CA GLU A 49 -7.56 6.33 3.80
C GLU A 49 -8.37 5.16 3.23
N VAL A 50 -8.04 3.93 3.65
CA VAL A 50 -8.80 2.72 3.29
C VAL A 50 -10.18 2.74 3.92
N ALA A 51 -10.30 3.13 5.19
CA ALA A 51 -11.61 3.24 5.86
C ALA A 51 -12.51 4.30 5.21
N ARG A 52 -11.93 5.37 4.64
CA ARG A 52 -12.66 6.39 3.87
C ARG A 52 -12.96 5.97 2.43
N GLY A 53 -12.41 4.86 1.94
CA GLY A 53 -12.55 4.42 0.55
C GLY A 53 -11.75 5.25 -0.46
N GLU A 54 -10.80 6.07 0.01
CA GLU A 54 -9.92 6.88 -0.85
C GLU A 54 -8.82 6.02 -1.48
N LEU A 55 -8.33 5.03 -0.72
CA LEU A 55 -7.30 4.10 -1.15
C LEU A 55 -7.77 2.67 -0.97
N VAL A 56 -7.26 1.76 -1.81
CA VAL A 56 -7.46 0.32 -1.69
C VAL A 56 -6.12 -0.33 -1.40
N ALA A 57 -6.05 -1.12 -0.34
CA ALA A 57 -4.86 -1.88 0.01
C ALA A 57 -4.92 -3.29 -0.59
N LEU A 58 -3.90 -3.66 -1.36
CA LEU A 58 -3.68 -5.03 -1.81
C LEU A 58 -2.65 -5.69 -0.89
N ARG A 59 -2.97 -6.89 -0.40
CA ARG A 59 -2.04 -7.63 0.45
C ARG A 59 -1.02 -8.37 -0.40
N THR A 60 0.25 -8.18 -0.11
CA THR A 60 1.35 -8.98 -0.67
C THR A 60 1.57 -10.22 0.18
N THR A 61 1.86 -11.37 -0.44
CA THR A 61 2.14 -12.64 0.24
C THR A 61 3.63 -12.96 0.38
N ASN A 62 4.51 -12.01 0.05
CA ASN A 62 5.95 -12.20 0.13
C ASN A 62 6.39 -12.35 1.60
N PRO A 63 7.16 -13.40 1.94
CA PRO A 63 7.64 -13.62 3.31
C PRO A 63 8.46 -12.45 3.88
N ILE A 64 9.18 -11.70 3.06
CA ILE A 64 9.98 -10.54 3.48
C ILE A 64 9.08 -9.42 4.01
N PHE A 65 7.96 -9.15 3.34
CA PHE A 65 7.01 -8.14 3.81
C PHE A 65 6.20 -8.62 5.01
N GLU A 66 5.84 -9.89 5.07
CA GLU A 66 5.13 -10.47 6.22
C GLU A 66 6.02 -10.56 7.48
N ALA A 67 7.35 -10.65 7.32
CA ALA A 67 8.30 -10.61 8.42
C ALA A 67 8.51 -9.20 9.02
N ALA A 68 8.04 -8.14 8.35
CA ALA A 68 8.21 -6.78 8.82
C ALA A 68 7.38 -6.53 10.09
N GLN A 69 8.06 -6.17 11.18
CA GLN A 69 7.43 -5.93 12.47
C GLN A 69 7.83 -4.56 13.04
N PRO A 70 6.89 -3.81 13.64
CA PRO A 70 7.22 -2.61 14.38
C PRO A 70 8.03 -3.01 15.62
N ARG A 71 9.16 -2.34 15.84
CA ARG A 71 10.01 -2.56 17.01
C ARG A 71 10.20 -1.26 17.78
N LEU A 72 10.09 -1.36 19.10
CA LEU A 72 10.45 -0.30 20.02
C LEU A 72 11.92 -0.48 20.39
N ILE A 73 12.72 0.58 20.21
CA ILE A 73 14.16 0.56 20.52
C ILE A 73 14.40 1.51 21.69
N VAL A 74 14.97 0.97 22.76
CA VAL A 74 15.35 1.72 23.98
C VAL A 74 16.83 1.51 24.28
N ARG A 75 17.49 2.49 24.91
CA ARG A 75 18.90 2.34 25.32
C ARG A 75 19.00 1.38 26.50
N ALA A 76 19.72 0.27 26.32
CA ALA A 76 19.86 -0.77 27.35
C ALA A 76 20.45 -0.25 28.69
N ASN A 77 21.48 0.60 28.62
CA ASN A 77 22.21 1.06 29.81
C ASN A 77 21.62 2.34 30.44
N ARG A 78 20.39 2.71 30.09
CA ARG A 78 19.74 3.89 30.65
C ARG A 78 18.30 3.52 31.04
N PRO A 79 18.02 3.27 32.33
CA PRO A 79 16.65 3.01 32.75
C PRO A 79 15.76 4.21 32.37
N PRO A 80 14.57 3.97 31.79
CA PRO A 80 13.67 5.05 31.43
C PRO A 80 13.18 5.76 32.69
N THR A 81 12.98 7.08 32.60
CA THR A 81 12.33 7.84 33.66
C THR A 81 10.89 7.35 33.87
N ARG A 82 10.28 7.67 35.01
CA ARG A 82 8.87 7.31 35.27
C ARG A 82 7.92 7.79 34.16
N ALA A 83 8.15 9.00 33.66
CA ALA A 83 7.37 9.56 32.55
C ALA A 83 7.60 8.78 31.24
N ALA A 84 8.87 8.48 30.91
CA ALA A 84 9.19 7.69 29.71
C ALA A 84 8.58 6.29 29.79
N ARG A 85 8.66 5.63 30.96
CA ARG A 85 8.04 4.32 31.19
C ARG A 85 6.53 4.34 30.98
N GLY A 86 5.83 5.32 31.56
CA GLY A 86 4.39 5.48 31.32
C GLY A 86 4.05 5.75 29.85
N MET A 87 4.92 6.44 29.11
CA MET A 87 4.76 6.60 27.66
C MET A 87 4.96 5.28 26.91
N LEU A 88 5.97 4.48 27.26
CA LEU A 88 6.20 3.16 26.67
C LEU A 88 5.00 2.24 26.88
N GLU A 89 4.45 2.18 28.09
CA GLU A 89 3.26 1.39 28.41
C GLU A 89 2.06 1.78 27.51
N ARG A 90 1.88 3.08 27.21
CA ARG A 90 0.83 3.56 26.29
C ARG A 90 1.11 3.22 24.83
N ILE A 91 2.38 3.25 24.40
CA ILE A 91 2.78 2.87 23.04
C ILE A 91 2.58 1.38 22.83
N GLU A 92 2.99 0.55 23.78
CA GLU A 92 2.82 -0.92 23.75
C GLU A 92 1.34 -1.31 23.71
N ALA A 93 0.47 -0.60 24.44
CA ALA A 93 -0.97 -0.79 24.40
C ALA A 93 -1.63 -0.34 23.08
N SER A 94 -0.90 0.35 22.19
CA SER A 94 -1.48 0.84 20.94
C SER A 94 -1.71 -0.28 19.92
N PRO A 95 -2.68 -0.13 19.00
CA PRO A 95 -2.96 -1.11 17.96
C PRO A 95 -1.78 -1.41 17.03
N LEU A 96 -0.77 -0.53 16.99
CA LEU A 96 0.44 -0.74 16.21
C LEU A 96 1.28 -1.91 16.75
N PHE A 97 1.27 -2.14 18.06
CA PHE A 97 2.10 -3.15 18.73
C PHE A 97 1.29 -4.37 19.24
N GLY A 98 -0.05 -4.26 19.35
CA GLY A 98 -0.93 -5.35 19.83
C GLY A 98 -1.10 -6.56 18.91
N GLY A 99 -0.42 -6.63 17.75
CA GLY A 99 -0.65 -7.62 16.69
C GLY A 99 0.07 -8.98 16.83
N GLY A 100 0.57 -9.34 18.01
CA GLY A 100 1.39 -10.54 18.26
C GLY A 100 0.72 -11.91 18.11
N LYS A 101 -0.56 -11.98 17.67
CA LYS A 101 -1.23 -13.24 17.30
C LYS A 101 -1.87 -13.11 15.93
N ARG A 102 -1.06 -13.21 14.86
CA ARG A 102 -1.59 -13.50 13.52
C ARG A 102 -1.58 -15.01 13.31
N GLU A 103 -2.72 -15.60 13.65
CA GLU A 103 -3.13 -16.92 13.20
C GLU A 103 -2.94 -17.03 11.67
N ARG A 104 -2.42 -18.17 11.22
CA ARG A 104 -2.26 -18.52 9.80
C ARG A 104 -3.64 -18.63 9.16
N ALA A 105 -4.28 -17.50 8.87
CA ALA A 105 -5.53 -17.46 8.13
C ALA A 105 -5.23 -17.77 6.66
N SER A 106 -5.15 -19.08 6.38
CA SER A 106 -5.56 -19.68 5.12
C SER A 106 -6.89 -19.06 4.71
N LEU A 107 -6.85 -18.15 3.74
CA LEU A 107 -8.04 -17.67 3.06
C LEU A 107 -7.74 -17.63 1.57
N ARG A 108 -8.21 -18.68 0.90
CA ARG A 108 -8.59 -18.73 -0.52
C ARG A 108 -9.32 -17.43 -0.88
N TRP A 109 -8.59 -16.41 -1.35
CA TRP A 109 -9.21 -15.25 -1.96
C TRP A 109 -9.72 -15.64 -3.33
N ARG A 110 -11.04 -15.76 -3.43
CA ARG A 110 -11.77 -15.95 -4.68
C ARG A 110 -11.65 -14.62 -5.44
N LEU A 111 -10.71 -14.56 -6.38
CA LEU A 111 -10.54 -13.49 -7.35
C LEU A 111 -11.88 -13.23 -8.05
N ARG A 112 -12.55 -12.14 -7.69
CA ARG A 112 -13.44 -11.44 -8.63
C ARG A 112 -12.67 -10.23 -9.13
N ALA A 113 -11.73 -10.50 -10.03
CA ALA A 113 -11.02 -9.49 -10.78
C ALA A 113 -12.01 -8.81 -11.72
N SER A 114 -12.54 -7.65 -11.33
CA SER A 114 -13.12 -6.71 -12.30
C SER A 114 -11.98 -5.90 -12.91
N VAL A 115 -11.14 -6.56 -13.71
CA VAL A 115 -10.30 -5.85 -14.67
C VAL A 115 -11.26 -5.38 -15.76
N ARG A 116 -11.54 -4.08 -15.81
CA ARG A 116 -12.12 -3.47 -17.01
C ARG A 116 -11.07 -3.63 -18.12
N PRO A 117 -11.38 -4.22 -19.28
CA PRO A 117 -10.41 -4.29 -20.36
C PRO A 117 -10.05 -2.87 -20.78
N GLY A 118 -8.77 -2.54 -20.65
CA GLY A 118 -8.19 -1.29 -21.13
C GLY A 118 -8.28 -1.23 -22.65
N VAL A 119 -8.64 -0.05 -23.15
CA VAL A 119 -8.74 0.30 -24.57
C VAL A 119 -7.40 0.05 -25.28
N PRO A 120 -7.37 -0.63 -26.44
CA PRO A 120 -6.13 -0.85 -27.18
C PRO A 120 -5.57 0.48 -27.73
N PRO A 121 -4.23 0.64 -27.77
CA PRO A 121 -3.59 1.82 -28.33
C PRO A 121 -3.70 1.77 -29.86
N GLY A 122 -4.69 2.48 -30.41
CA GLY A 122 -4.92 2.52 -31.85
C GLY A 122 -6.19 3.22 -32.32
N ALA A 123 -7.09 3.63 -31.41
CA ALA A 123 -8.27 4.41 -31.76
C ALA A 123 -7.86 5.85 -32.15
N ARG A 124 -7.54 6.04 -33.44
CA ARG A 124 -7.46 7.36 -34.06
C ARG A 124 -8.81 8.06 -33.86
N ALA A 125 -8.79 9.26 -33.30
CA ALA A 125 -9.93 10.14 -33.28
C ALA A 125 -10.34 10.45 -34.73
N ALA A 126 -11.40 9.80 -35.21
CA ALA A 126 -12.09 10.23 -36.41
C ALA A 126 -12.88 11.49 -36.05
N SER A 127 -12.47 12.62 -36.63
CA SER A 127 -13.17 13.90 -36.61
C SER A 127 -14.63 13.70 -37.01
N CYS A 128 -15.56 13.95 -36.09
CA CYS A 128 -16.98 13.94 -36.40
C CYS A 128 -17.31 15.21 -37.20
N GLY A 129 -17.28 15.07 -38.52
CA GLY A 129 -17.78 16.04 -39.47
C GLY A 129 -19.29 16.15 -39.36
N ARG A 130 -19.74 17.39 -39.25
CA ARG A 130 -21.12 17.89 -39.34
C ARG A 130 -21.93 17.17 -40.44
N ALA A 131 -22.90 16.35 -40.04
CA ALA A 131 -24.01 15.92 -40.89
C ALA A 131 -25.22 15.51 -40.03
N THR A 132 -26.26 16.35 -40.10
CA THR A 132 -27.70 16.08 -39.93
C THR A 132 -28.13 14.70 -39.39
N CYS A 133 -28.72 14.69 -38.19
CA CYS A 133 -29.62 13.63 -37.71
C CYS A 133 -31.08 14.09 -37.86
N PRO A 134 -31.89 13.47 -38.74
CA PRO A 134 -33.35 13.60 -38.71
C PRO A 134 -33.95 12.28 -38.21
N SER A 135 -34.34 12.20 -36.93
CA SER A 135 -35.33 11.28 -36.34
C SER A 135 -35.03 11.00 -34.87
N CYS A 136 -35.55 11.86 -34.00
CA CYS A 136 -36.00 11.50 -32.65
C CYS A 136 -37.11 12.51 -32.36
N ALA A 137 -38.35 12.10 -32.66
CA ALA A 137 -39.58 12.73 -32.19
C ALA A 137 -39.95 12.14 -30.82
#